data_AF-A0A1M6U7V7-F1
#
_entry.id   AF-A0A1M6U7V7-F1
#
_cell.length_a   1.000
_cell.length_b   1.000
_cell.length_c   1.000
_cell.angle_alpha   90.00
_cell.angle_beta   90.00
_cell.angle_gamma   90.00
#
_symmetry.space_group_name_H-M   'P 1'
#
loop_
_entity.id
_entity.type
_entity.pdbx_description
1 polymer ?
#
loop_
_entity_poly.entity_id
_entity_poly.type
_entity_poly.pdbx_seq_one_letter_code
_entity_poly.pdbx_strand_id
1 'polypeptide(L)'
;MNNKKFKILLIVDIALIIGLFALMMILKGTYNDQAQKSVGEQVGAYLEQSNGVVQEQWKAVDQYGMAWKLVFATLTGDKTEATFDATAKAIEEDKDARFKQLSYMYNAAGIPPQAQNSIYEKAGLADKFLLKNEGGVKEVACGKNCVISFTFAKGKLKTADYKALTEYNMGANFKLEAPAPYHFE
;
A
#
# COMPACT_ATOMS: atom_id res chain seq x y z
N MET A 1 33.42 -35.84 -59.16
CA MET A 1 33.77 -35.11 -57.92
C MET A 1 34.29 -36.12 -56.90
N ASN A 2 35.47 -35.91 -56.29
CA ASN A 2 36.12 -36.92 -55.45
C ASN A 2 35.31 -37.17 -54.16
N ASN A 3 34.85 -38.41 -53.97
CA ASN A 3 33.89 -38.80 -52.92
C ASN A 3 34.41 -38.47 -51.49
N LYS A 4 35.74 -38.40 -51.31
CA LYS A 4 36.36 -37.93 -50.06
C LYS A 4 36.20 -36.43 -49.81
N LYS A 5 36.30 -35.59 -50.85
CA LYS A 5 36.12 -34.13 -50.74
C LYS A 5 34.65 -33.75 -50.47
N PHE A 6 33.70 -34.49 -51.04
CA PHE A 6 32.26 -34.30 -50.78
C PHE A 6 31.88 -34.69 -49.34
N LYS A 7 32.41 -35.80 -48.82
CA LYS A 7 32.19 -36.21 -47.42
C LYS A 7 32.77 -35.20 -46.42
N ILE A 8 33.95 -34.63 -46.69
CA ILE A 8 34.56 -33.61 -45.82
C ILE A 8 33.73 -32.31 -45.84
N LEU A 9 33.31 -31.85 -47.02
CA LEU A 9 32.42 -30.68 -47.13
C LEU A 9 31.09 -30.89 -46.38
N LEU A 10 30.49 -32.08 -46.49
CA LEU A 10 29.22 -32.41 -45.83
C LEU A 10 29.36 -32.51 -44.30
N ILE A 11 30.50 -32.97 -43.78
CA ILE A 11 30.78 -32.99 -42.34
C ILE A 11 31.00 -31.57 -41.79
N VAL A 12 31.72 -30.71 -42.54
CA VAL A 12 31.96 -29.32 -42.14
C VAL A 12 30.65 -28.52 -42.12
N ASP A 13 29.76 -28.75 -43.08
CA ASP A 13 28.46 -28.08 -43.17
C ASP A 13 27.51 -28.50 -42.03
N ILE A 14 27.49 -29.80 -41.70
CA ILE A 14 26.75 -30.31 -40.53
C ILE A 14 27.29 -29.73 -39.22
N ALA A 15 28.61 -29.60 -39.07
CA ALA A 15 29.22 -29.01 -37.87
C ALA A 15 28.88 -27.51 -37.72
N LEU A 16 28.82 -26.77 -38.83
CA LEU A 16 28.41 -25.36 -38.86
C LEU A 16 26.93 -25.19 -38.49
N ILE A 17 26.05 -26.05 -39.01
CA ILE A 17 24.62 -26.03 -38.69
C ILE A 17 24.37 -26.35 -37.21
N ILE A 18 25.05 -27.36 -36.65
CA ILE A 18 24.94 -27.69 -35.22
C ILE A 18 25.49 -26.56 -34.34
N GLY A 19 26.61 -25.93 -34.74
CA GLY A 19 27.17 -24.77 -34.05
C GLY A 19 26.22 -23.56 -34.03
N LEU A 20 25.57 -23.26 -35.16
CA LEU A 20 24.55 -22.21 -35.27
C LEU A 20 23.30 -22.53 -34.44
N PHE A 21 22.88 -23.80 -34.41
CA PHE A 21 21.75 -24.24 -33.57
C PHE A 21 22.06 -24.11 -32.07
N ALA A 22 23.27 -24.48 -31.65
CA ALA A 22 23.72 -24.30 -30.28
C ALA A 22 23.81 -22.81 -29.89
N LEU A 23 24.32 -21.95 -30.78
CA LEU A 23 24.35 -20.50 -30.60
C LEU A 23 22.94 -19.91 -30.51
N MET A 24 22.01 -20.33 -31.37
CA MET A 24 20.59 -19.90 -31.30
C MET A 24 19.91 -20.37 -30.01
N MET A 25 20.22 -21.57 -29.50
CA MET A 25 19.69 -22.05 -28.21
C MET A 25 20.30 -21.31 -27.01
N ILE A 26 21.60 -20.98 -27.04
CA ILE A 26 22.27 -20.19 -25.99
C ILE A 26 21.69 -18.77 -25.96
N LEU A 27 21.59 -18.10 -27.13
CA LEU A 27 20.99 -16.78 -27.24
C LEU A 27 19.52 -16.76 -26.79
N LYS A 28 18.75 -17.81 -27.12
CA LYS A 28 17.36 -17.97 -26.65
C LYS A 28 17.28 -18.21 -25.15
N GLY A 29 18.21 -18.97 -24.56
CA GLY A 29 18.30 -19.21 -23.12
C GLY A 29 18.64 -17.93 -22.34
N THR A 30 19.66 -17.19 -22.78
CA THR A 30 20.04 -15.92 -22.17
C THR A 30 18.94 -14.86 -22.30
N TYR A 31 18.24 -14.81 -23.43
CA TYR A 31 17.11 -13.89 -23.61
C TYR A 31 15.92 -14.26 -22.71
N ASN A 32 15.67 -15.56 -22.49
CA ASN A 32 14.61 -16.03 -21.59
C ASN A 32 14.98 -15.75 -20.12
N ASP A 33 16.24 -15.93 -19.74
CA ASP A 33 16.73 -15.64 -18.39
C ASP A 33 16.80 -14.13 -18.11
N GLN A 34 17.21 -13.32 -19.08
CA GLN A 34 17.16 -11.85 -18.99
C GLN A 34 15.73 -11.33 -18.95
N ALA A 35 14.83 -11.89 -19.77
CA ALA A 35 13.41 -11.56 -19.72
C ALA A 35 12.78 -11.99 -18.39
N GLN A 36 13.08 -13.18 -17.88
CA GLN A 36 12.59 -13.63 -16.57
C GLN A 36 13.16 -12.82 -15.41
N LYS A 37 14.43 -12.40 -15.49
CA LYS A 37 15.07 -11.56 -14.48
C LYS A 37 14.53 -10.13 -14.50
N SER A 38 14.42 -9.51 -15.68
CA SER A 38 13.83 -8.17 -15.85
C SER A 38 12.35 -8.15 -15.45
N VAL A 39 11.58 -9.18 -15.84
CA VAL A 39 10.20 -9.36 -15.39
C VAL A 39 10.15 -9.59 -13.87
N GLY A 40 11.03 -10.41 -13.31
CA GLY A 40 11.08 -10.69 -11.87
C GLY A 40 11.44 -9.45 -11.03
N GLU A 41 12.40 -8.65 -11.47
CA GLU A 41 12.82 -7.41 -10.81
C GLU A 41 11.75 -6.33 -10.94
N GLN A 42 11.16 -6.12 -12.12
CA GLN A 42 10.11 -5.11 -12.31
C GLN A 42 8.77 -5.50 -11.68
N VAL A 43 8.34 -6.77 -11.81
CA VAL A 43 7.13 -7.27 -11.14
C VAL A 43 7.35 -7.30 -9.63
N GLY A 44 8.54 -7.65 -9.15
CA GLY A 44 8.89 -7.58 -7.73
C GLY A 44 8.78 -6.16 -7.17
N ALA A 45 9.40 -5.18 -7.83
CA ALA A 45 9.33 -3.77 -7.44
C ALA A 45 7.89 -3.22 -7.48
N TYR A 46 7.13 -3.55 -8.52
CA TYR A 46 5.72 -3.14 -8.62
C TYR A 46 4.84 -3.80 -7.54
N LEU A 47 5.06 -5.08 -7.23
CA LEU A 47 4.35 -5.78 -6.16
C LEU A 47 4.71 -5.18 -4.79
N GLU A 48 5.97 -4.83 -4.55
CA GLU A 48 6.39 -4.15 -3.33
C GLU A 48 5.70 -2.78 -3.19
N GLN A 49 5.72 -1.97 -4.25
CA GLN A 49 5.04 -0.68 -4.29
C GLN A 49 3.52 -0.84 -4.08
N SER A 50 2.89 -1.79 -4.78
CA SER A 50 1.46 -2.06 -4.66
C SER A 50 1.09 -2.52 -3.25
N ASN A 51 1.89 -3.40 -2.66
CA ASN A 51 1.69 -3.82 -1.28
C ASN A 51 1.85 -2.66 -0.30
N GLY A 52 2.85 -1.79 -0.51
CA GLY A 52 3.04 -0.57 0.28
C GLY A 52 1.81 0.34 0.24
N VAL A 53 1.28 0.62 -0.95
CA VAL A 53 0.07 1.44 -1.13
C VAL A 53 -1.15 0.83 -0.42
N VAL A 54 -1.33 -0.49 -0.52
CA VAL A 54 -2.42 -1.20 0.18
C VAL A 54 -2.28 -1.11 1.70
N GLN A 55 -1.06 -1.26 2.23
CA GLN A 55 -0.80 -1.15 3.68
C GLN A 55 -1.00 0.29 4.19
N GLU A 56 -0.57 1.29 3.43
CA GLU A 56 -0.82 2.70 3.77
C GLU A 56 -2.32 3.02 3.71
N GLN A 57 -3.03 2.53 2.70
CA GLN A 57 -4.47 2.70 2.58
C GLN A 57 -5.19 2.08 3.78
N TRP A 58 -4.80 0.87 4.17
CA TRP A 58 -5.34 0.18 5.34
C TRP A 58 -5.21 1.02 6.62
N LYS A 59 -4.01 1.55 6.90
CA LYS A 59 -3.76 2.44 8.04
C LYS A 59 -4.56 3.75 7.95
N ALA A 60 -4.70 4.31 6.74
CA ALA A 60 -5.46 5.54 6.55
C ALA A 60 -6.97 5.34 6.76
N VAL A 61 -7.52 4.17 6.40
CA VAL A 61 -8.92 3.84 6.65
C VAL A 61 -9.17 3.67 8.16
N ASP A 62 -8.23 3.06 8.89
CA ASP A 62 -8.26 2.98 10.34
C ASP A 62 -8.24 4.38 11.00
N GLN A 63 -7.31 5.26 10.59
CA GLN A 63 -7.27 6.66 11.05
C GLN A 63 -8.57 7.42 10.74
N TYR A 64 -9.12 7.24 9.54
CA TYR A 64 -10.40 7.82 9.15
C TYR A 64 -11.54 7.38 10.08
N GLY A 65 -11.60 6.09 10.40
CA GLY A 65 -12.58 5.54 11.34
C GLY A 65 -12.43 6.09 12.76
N MET A 66 -11.20 6.19 13.26
CA MET A 66 -10.89 6.78 14.57
C MET A 66 -11.27 8.27 14.63
N ALA A 67 -10.93 9.03 13.59
CA ALA A 67 -11.23 10.46 13.51
C ALA A 67 -12.75 10.72 13.53
N TRP A 68 -13.55 9.95 12.78
CA TRP A 68 -15.01 10.07 12.82
C TRP A 68 -15.60 9.76 14.20
N LYS A 69 -15.12 8.69 14.85
CA LYS A 69 -15.53 8.36 16.22
C LYS A 69 -15.22 9.50 17.19
N LEU A 70 -14.01 10.07 17.11
CA LEU A 70 -13.59 11.16 17.97
C LEU A 70 -14.40 12.44 17.73
N VAL A 71 -14.64 12.82 16.47
CA VAL A 71 -15.50 13.96 16.10
C VAL A 71 -16.89 13.78 16.69
N PHE A 72 -17.52 12.62 16.47
CA PHE A 72 -18.86 12.35 16.97
C PHE A 72 -18.92 12.44 18.51
N ALA A 73 -18.01 11.76 19.20
CA ALA A 73 -17.96 11.77 20.66
C ALA A 73 -17.72 13.19 21.23
N THR A 74 -16.84 13.96 20.60
CA THR A 74 -16.50 15.33 21.02
C THR A 74 -17.66 16.31 20.82
N LEU A 75 -18.43 16.14 19.74
CA LEU A 75 -19.53 17.05 19.40
C LEU A 75 -20.82 16.74 20.14
N THR A 76 -21.08 15.46 20.44
CA THR A 76 -22.32 14.99 21.07
C THR A 76 -22.20 14.76 22.58
N GLY A 77 -20.98 14.50 23.07
CA GLY A 77 -20.68 14.26 24.48
C GLY A 77 -20.25 15.50 25.26
N ASP A 78 -19.54 15.26 26.36
CA ASP A 78 -18.96 16.34 27.16
C ASP A 78 -17.82 17.03 26.41
N LYS A 79 -17.91 18.37 26.33
CA LYS A 79 -17.04 19.22 25.51
C LYS A 79 -15.81 19.70 26.26
N THR A 80 -15.32 18.89 27.20
CA THR A 80 -14.11 19.21 27.96
C THR A 80 -12.88 18.62 27.32
N GLU A 81 -11.74 19.28 27.52
CA GLU A 81 -10.44 18.79 27.03
C GLU A 81 -10.06 17.45 27.65
N ALA A 82 -10.38 17.25 28.93
CA ALA A 82 -10.14 15.99 29.63
C ALA A 82 -10.93 14.82 29.02
N THR A 83 -12.22 15.03 28.71
CA THR A 83 -13.05 14.02 28.05
C THR A 83 -12.55 13.73 26.63
N PHE A 84 -12.10 14.75 25.90
CA PHE A 84 -11.48 14.58 24.59
C PHE A 84 -10.24 13.68 24.67
N ASP A 85 -9.30 14.00 25.57
CA ASP A 85 -8.05 13.25 25.71
C ASP A 85 -8.31 11.79 26.14
N ALA A 86 -9.26 11.58 27.07
CA ALA A 86 -9.67 10.25 27.50
C ALA A 86 -10.31 9.45 26.36
N THR A 87 -11.16 10.09 25.56
CA THR A 87 -11.83 9.46 24.41
C THR A 87 -10.84 9.11 23.31
N ALA A 88 -9.92 10.02 22.98
CA ALA A 88 -8.87 9.77 21.99
C ALA A 88 -8.03 8.56 22.40
N LYS A 89 -7.61 8.50 23.66
CA LYS A 89 -6.88 7.37 24.22
C LYS A 89 -7.69 6.05 24.16
N ALA A 90 -8.95 6.09 24.59
CA ALA A 90 -9.80 4.89 24.57
C ALA A 90 -10.01 4.34 23.16
N ILE A 91 -10.18 5.22 22.16
CA ILE A 91 -10.28 4.83 20.75
C ILE A 91 -8.98 4.17 20.28
N GLU A 92 -7.82 4.74 20.63
CA GLU A 92 -6.52 4.25 20.19
C GLU A 92 -6.19 2.87 20.80
N GLU A 93 -6.54 2.66 22.07
CA GLU A 93 -6.28 1.42 22.82
C GLU A 93 -7.22 0.27 22.44
N ASP A 94 -8.43 0.55 21.95
CA ASP A 94 -9.42 -0.47 21.54
C ASP A 94 -9.12 -1.04 20.15
N LYS A 95 -8.03 -1.81 20.07
CA LYS A 95 -7.55 -2.45 18.84
C LYS A 95 -8.58 -3.39 18.22
N ASP A 96 -9.37 -4.09 19.04
CA ASP A 96 -10.39 -5.02 18.57
C ASP A 96 -11.54 -4.29 17.89
N ALA A 97 -12.05 -3.20 18.48
CA ALA A 97 -13.09 -2.41 17.84
C ALA A 97 -12.59 -1.69 16.59
N ARG A 98 -11.32 -1.25 16.56
CA ARG A 98 -10.67 -0.68 15.38
C ARG A 98 -10.60 -1.69 14.24
N PHE A 99 -10.06 -2.88 14.50
CA PHE A 99 -9.97 -3.95 13.51
C PHE A 99 -11.36 -4.37 13.02
N LYS A 100 -12.34 -4.52 13.92
CA LYS A 100 -13.71 -4.88 13.56
C LYS A 100 -14.36 -3.84 12.64
N GLN A 101 -14.18 -2.55 12.93
CA GLN A 101 -14.68 -1.47 12.08
C GLN A 101 -14.04 -1.50 10.69
N LEU A 102 -12.71 -1.68 10.65
CA LEU A 102 -11.95 -1.78 9.41
C LEU A 102 -12.42 -2.97 8.57
N SER A 103 -12.60 -4.14 9.19
CA SER A 103 -13.10 -5.32 8.52
C SER A 103 -14.52 -5.12 7.97
N TYR A 104 -15.42 -4.43 8.68
CA TYR A 104 -16.73 -4.10 8.13
C TYR A 104 -16.65 -3.23 6.87
N MET A 105 -15.78 -2.22 6.85
CA MET A 105 -15.60 -1.38 5.66
C MET A 105 -15.07 -2.17 4.47
N TYR A 106 -14.08 -3.04 4.70
CA TYR A 106 -13.48 -3.86 3.64
C TYR A 106 -14.43 -4.98 3.18
N ASN A 107 -15.22 -5.58 4.07
CA ASN A 107 -16.27 -6.53 3.72
C ASN A 107 -17.34 -5.87 2.85
N ALA A 108 -17.76 -4.65 3.18
CA ALA A 108 -18.72 -3.89 2.37
C ALA A 108 -18.16 -3.53 0.97
N ALA A 109 -16.84 -3.39 0.86
CA ALA A 109 -16.13 -3.21 -0.41
C ALA A 109 -15.89 -4.54 -1.17
N GLY A 110 -16.38 -5.68 -0.65
CA GLY A 110 -16.24 -6.99 -1.29
C GLY A 110 -14.85 -7.63 -1.13
N ILE A 111 -14.00 -7.11 -0.25
CA ILE A 111 -12.66 -7.67 -0.02
C ILE A 111 -12.79 -8.88 0.92
N PRO A 112 -12.27 -10.07 0.54
CA PRO A 112 -12.44 -11.28 1.34
C PRO A 112 -11.61 -11.24 2.64
N PRO A 113 -12.07 -11.92 3.72
CA PRO A 113 -11.38 -11.93 5.02
C PRO A 113 -9.92 -12.38 4.97
N GLN A 114 -9.59 -13.32 4.08
CA GLN A 114 -8.22 -13.82 3.90
C GLN A 114 -7.26 -12.71 3.45
N ALA A 115 -7.71 -11.85 2.53
CA ALA A 115 -6.92 -10.72 2.05
C ALA A 115 -6.76 -9.66 3.15
N GLN A 116 -7.82 -9.39 3.92
CA GLN A 116 -7.79 -8.47 5.06
C GLN A 116 -6.79 -8.94 6.13
N ASN A 117 -6.83 -10.22 6.49
CA ASN A 117 -5.91 -10.80 7.47
C ASN A 117 -4.45 -10.71 7.00
N SER A 118 -4.18 -10.98 5.72
CA SER A 118 -2.84 -10.87 5.16
C SER A 118 -2.31 -9.42 5.16
N ILE A 119 -3.18 -8.44 4.90
CA ILE A 119 -2.82 -7.02 5.00
C ILE A 119 -2.55 -6.67 6.47
N TYR A 120 -3.42 -7.10 7.39
CA TYR A 120 -3.29 -6.82 8.82
C TYR A 120 -2.01 -7.40 9.44
N GLU A 121 -1.65 -8.63 9.09
CA GLU A 121 -0.40 -9.28 9.55
C GLU A 121 0.85 -8.48 9.15
N LYS A 122 0.80 -7.76 8.02
CA LYS A 122 1.93 -6.98 7.51
C LYS A 122 1.89 -5.51 7.93
N ALA A 123 0.71 -4.88 7.87
CA ALA A 123 0.53 -3.46 8.11
C ALA A 123 0.32 -3.14 9.60
N GLY A 124 -0.41 -4.01 10.31
CA GLY A 124 -1.01 -3.68 11.60
C GLY A 124 -2.08 -2.58 11.50
N LEU A 125 -2.41 -1.99 12.64
CA LEU A 125 -3.21 -0.77 12.72
C LEU A 125 -2.31 0.47 12.61
N ALA A 126 -2.91 1.65 12.47
CA ALA A 126 -2.14 2.89 12.58
C ALA A 126 -1.60 3.05 14.02
N ASP A 127 -0.33 3.45 14.16
CA ASP A 127 0.32 3.50 15.48
C ASP A 127 -0.31 4.56 16.40
N LYS A 128 -0.63 5.72 15.84
CA LYS A 128 -1.30 6.83 16.52
C LYS A 128 -2.11 7.66 15.52
N PHE A 129 -3.06 8.42 16.04
CA PHE A 129 -3.81 9.40 15.25
C PHE A 129 -3.81 10.80 15.86
N LEU A 130 -3.48 10.96 17.15
CA LEU A 130 -3.21 12.28 17.72
C LEU A 130 -1.82 12.76 17.29
N LEU A 131 -1.76 13.84 16.51
CA LEU A 131 -0.53 14.40 15.95
C LEU A 131 0.05 15.50 16.83
N LYS A 132 -0.81 16.36 17.37
CA LYS A 132 -0.42 17.50 18.21
C LYS A 132 -1.34 17.64 19.40
N ASN A 133 -0.74 18.01 20.54
CA ASN A 133 -1.46 18.26 21.78
C ASN A 133 -0.75 19.39 22.55
N GLU A 134 -0.96 20.64 22.12
CA GLU A 134 -0.23 21.79 22.67
C GLU A 134 -1.12 23.03 22.75
N GLY A 135 -1.05 23.78 23.86
CA GLY A 135 -1.72 25.08 23.99
C GLY A 135 -3.24 25.05 23.82
N GLY A 136 -3.89 23.92 24.13
CA GLY A 136 -5.33 23.71 23.90
C GLY A 136 -5.69 23.38 22.45
N VAL A 137 -4.72 23.31 21.54
CA VAL A 137 -4.94 22.85 20.15
C VAL A 137 -4.57 21.38 20.05
N LYS A 138 -5.52 20.59 19.53
CA LYS A 138 -5.37 19.15 19.28
C LYS A 138 -5.47 18.93 17.78
N GLU A 139 -4.45 18.34 17.17
CA GLU A 139 -4.46 17.94 15.76
C GLU A 139 -4.54 16.43 15.65
N VAL A 140 -5.43 15.95 14.78
CA VAL A 140 -5.75 14.54 14.65
C VAL A 140 -5.65 14.12 13.19
N ALA A 141 -4.91 13.05 12.92
CA ALA A 141 -4.82 12.43 11.61
C ALA A 141 -6.16 11.78 11.25
N CYS A 142 -6.65 12.05 10.04
CA CYS A 142 -7.86 11.43 9.47
C CYS A 142 -7.56 10.53 8.26
N GLY A 143 -6.28 10.24 8.00
CA GLY A 143 -5.80 9.49 6.86
C GLY A 143 -4.54 10.11 6.25
N LYS A 144 -4.10 9.59 5.10
CA LYS A 144 -2.93 10.10 4.39
C LYS A 144 -3.16 11.56 3.97
N ASN A 145 -2.27 12.45 4.36
CA ASN A 145 -2.37 13.89 4.11
C ASN A 145 -3.67 14.55 4.63
N CYS A 146 -4.28 13.96 5.67
CA CYS A 146 -5.53 14.44 6.25
C CYS A 146 -5.33 14.76 7.73
N VAL A 147 -5.63 16.01 8.12
CA VAL A 147 -5.57 16.47 9.51
C VAL A 147 -6.82 17.28 9.83
N ILE A 148 -7.42 17.01 10.99
CA ILE A 148 -8.49 17.81 11.61
C ILE A 148 -7.97 18.45 12.90
N SER A 149 -8.61 19.53 13.35
CA SER A 149 -8.20 20.23 14.56
C SER A 149 -9.34 20.53 15.52
N PHE A 150 -9.03 20.51 16.81
CA PHE A 150 -9.92 20.90 17.89
C PHE A 150 -9.21 21.95 18.74
N THR A 151 -9.89 23.05 19.03
CA THR A 151 -9.35 24.09 19.91
C THR A 151 -10.16 24.17 21.19
N PHE A 152 -9.46 24.09 22.31
CA PHE A 152 -9.97 24.22 23.65
C PHE A 152 -9.49 25.54 24.26
N ALA A 153 -10.40 26.24 24.93
CA ALA A 153 -10.04 27.41 25.74
C ALA A 153 -10.68 27.28 27.11
N LYS A 154 -9.88 27.44 28.17
CA LYS A 154 -10.28 27.22 29.56
C LYS A 154 -10.87 25.80 29.76
N GLY A 155 -10.27 24.80 29.12
CA GLY A 155 -10.65 23.40 29.21
C GLY A 155 -11.96 23.02 28.52
N LYS A 156 -12.58 23.92 27.74
CA LYS A 156 -13.82 23.66 26.98
C LYS A 156 -13.61 23.84 25.48
N LEU A 157 -14.27 23.01 24.69
CA LEU A 157 -14.24 23.07 23.23
C LEU A 157 -14.77 24.43 22.76
N LYS A 158 -13.96 25.12 21.97
CA LYS A 158 -14.32 26.36 21.28
C LYS A 158 -14.66 26.11 19.82
N THR A 159 -13.79 25.38 19.14
CA THR A 159 -13.94 25.10 17.71
C THR A 159 -13.51 23.66 17.42
N ALA A 160 -14.17 23.06 16.44
CA ALA A 160 -13.79 21.78 15.85
C ALA A 160 -13.79 22.00 14.34
N ASP A 161 -12.61 21.95 13.72
CA ASP A 161 -12.46 21.99 12.27
C ASP A 161 -12.19 20.57 11.76
N TYR A 162 -13.25 19.96 11.23
CA TYR A 162 -13.23 18.61 10.66
C TYR A 162 -13.58 18.62 9.17
N LYS A 163 -13.46 19.76 8.49
CA LYS A 163 -13.80 19.88 7.06
C LYS A 163 -12.96 18.92 6.21
N ALA A 164 -11.66 18.81 6.50
CA ALA A 164 -10.76 17.89 5.82
C ALA A 164 -11.22 16.43 5.89
N LEU A 165 -11.85 16.02 7.00
CA LEU A 165 -12.42 14.67 7.16
C LEU A 165 -13.66 14.47 6.27
N THR A 166 -14.52 15.48 6.13
CA THR A 166 -15.72 15.40 5.29
C THR A 166 -15.39 15.40 3.79
N GLU A 167 -14.31 16.08 3.41
CA GLU A 167 -13.86 16.19 2.02
C GLU A 167 -12.82 15.11 1.67
N TYR A 168 -12.47 14.24 2.61
CA TYR A 168 -11.41 13.27 2.43
C TYR A 168 -11.78 12.25 1.36
N ASN A 169 -11.01 12.26 0.26
CA ASN A 169 -11.15 11.32 -0.83
C ASN A 169 -9.99 10.31 -0.81
N MET A 170 -10.27 9.07 -0.42
CA MET A 170 -9.26 8.00 -0.39
C MET A 170 -8.69 7.71 -1.78
N GLY A 171 -9.52 7.70 -2.83
CA GLY A 171 -9.09 7.40 -4.20
C GLY A 171 -8.12 8.43 -4.78
N ALA A 172 -8.15 9.67 -4.29
CA ALA A 172 -7.21 10.70 -4.72
C ALA A 172 -5.82 10.57 -4.05
N ASN A 173 -5.76 9.98 -2.85
CA ASN A 173 -4.56 9.89 -2.02
C ASN A 173 -3.76 8.59 -2.22
N PHE A 174 -4.39 7.55 -2.77
CA PHE A 174 -3.77 6.26 -3.04
C PHE A 174 -3.82 5.98 -4.54
N LYS A 175 -2.76 6.39 -5.24
CA LYS A 175 -2.58 6.10 -6.66
C LYS A 175 -1.42 5.12 -6.82
N LEU A 176 -1.69 4.06 -7.57
CA LEU A 176 -0.67 3.19 -8.12
C LEU A 176 -0.39 3.67 -9.54
N GLU A 177 0.84 4.10 -9.78
CA GLU A 177 1.29 4.38 -11.14
C GLU A 177 1.44 3.07 -11.90
N ALA A 178 1.20 3.11 -13.22
CA ALA A 178 1.41 1.93 -14.04
C ALA A 178 2.89 1.49 -13.93
N PRO A 179 3.16 0.17 -13.95
CA PRO A 179 4.53 -0.31 -13.95
C PRO A 179 5.29 0.29 -15.14
N ALA A 180 6.58 0.57 -14.96
CA ALA A 180 7.43 1.04 -16.03
C ALA A 180 7.43 0.05 -17.20
N PRO A 181 7.64 0.51 -18.45
CA PRO A 181 7.78 -0.40 -19.60
C PRO A 181 8.88 -1.43 -19.35
N TYR A 182 8.66 -2.66 -19.80
CA TYR A 182 9.69 -3.68 -19.72
C TYR A 182 10.93 -3.26 -20.52
N HIS A 183 12.08 -3.26 -19.84
CA HIS A 183 13.37 -3.02 -20.45
C HIS A 183 14.07 -4.38 -20.60
N PHE A 184 14.15 -4.85 -21.85
CA PHE A 184 14.91 -6.03 -22.22
C PHE A 184 16.25 -5.54 -22.79
N GLU A 185 17.32 -5.60 -22.00
CA GLU A 185 18.71 -5.37 -22.45
C GLU A 185 19.50 -6.69 -22.49
#